data_AF-A0A6M3Y4R1-F1
#
_entry.id   AF-A0A6M3Y4R1-F1
#
_cell.length_a   1.000
_cell.length_b   1.000
_cell.length_c   1.000
_cell.angle_alpha   90.00
_cell.angle_beta   90.00
_cell.angle_gamma   90.00
#
_symmetry.space_group_name_H-M   'P 1'
#
loop_
_entity.id
_entity.type
_entity.pdbx_description
1 polymer ?
#
loop_
_entity_poly.entity_id
_entity_poly.type
_entity_poly.pdbx_seq_one_letter_code
_entity_poly.pdbx_strand_id
1 'polypeptide(L)'
;TWSKGADVASATALTLGDDGNYFDITGTTTVTSIATKGVGTVVNLHFDASLILTHHATDLILPGAANITTAAGDEAEFVEYATGDWRCTNYTFAAGRTPRPTATSSAIGEWRALQAAAGVAAVLPTGGTWAYFMLIVNNASGALNSPIVSVGVAAGGTSILAANGSARYDGFCWRVA
;
A
#
# COMPACT_ATOMS: atom_id res chain seq x y z
N THR A 1 23.35 -14.93 24.57
CA THR A 1 23.89 -14.54 23.25
C THR A 1 22.77 -14.66 22.24
N TRP A 2 22.80 -13.89 21.15
CA TRP A 2 21.81 -14.06 20.08
C TRP A 2 22.07 -15.37 19.32
N SER A 3 21.01 -16.11 19.00
CA SER A 3 21.07 -17.37 18.24
C SER A 3 19.80 -17.58 17.41
N LYS A 4 19.98 -18.25 16.26
CA LYS A 4 18.87 -18.76 15.45
C LYS A 4 18.25 -19.97 16.16
N GLY A 5 16.94 -19.93 16.39
CA GLY A 5 16.14 -21.08 16.84
C GLY A 5 15.62 -21.91 15.67
N ALA A 6 14.89 -22.98 15.97
CA ALA A 6 14.23 -23.81 14.96
C ALA A 6 13.18 -23.02 14.17
N ASP A 7 12.96 -23.41 12.92
CA ASP A 7 11.95 -22.78 12.07
C ASP A 7 10.54 -23.02 12.67
N VAL A 8 9.71 -21.97 12.65
CA VAL A 8 8.39 -21.98 13.29
C VAL A 8 7.32 -21.87 12.20
N ALA A 9 6.43 -22.85 12.14
CA ALA A 9 5.25 -22.75 11.29
C ALA A 9 4.28 -21.69 11.84
N SER A 10 3.86 -20.77 10.97
CA SER A 10 2.85 -19.75 11.26
C SER A 10 1.55 -20.37 11.79
N ALA A 11 1.00 -19.73 12.82
CA ALA A 11 -0.25 -20.11 13.48
C ALA A 11 -0.96 -18.85 13.98
N THR A 12 -2.27 -18.93 14.23
CA THR A 12 -3.06 -17.80 14.77
C THR A 12 -2.49 -17.27 16.08
N ALA A 13 -2.10 -18.18 16.98
CA ALA A 13 -1.26 -17.88 18.14
C ALA A 13 0.15 -18.46 17.89
N LEU A 14 1.09 -17.60 17.53
CA LEU A 14 2.45 -18.01 17.18
C LEU A 14 3.22 -18.39 18.44
N THR A 15 3.71 -19.64 18.52
CA THR A 15 4.52 -20.10 19.66
C THR A 15 5.97 -20.25 19.22
N LEU A 16 6.87 -19.50 19.84
CA LEU A 16 8.31 -19.52 19.54
C LEU A 16 9.04 -20.46 20.51
N GLY A 17 10.05 -21.19 20.00
CA GLY A 17 10.92 -22.04 20.82
C GLY A 17 11.79 -21.24 21.79
N ASP A 18 12.33 -21.89 22.82
CA ASP A 18 13.29 -21.30 23.79
C ASP A 18 14.76 -21.49 23.36
N ASP A 19 14.97 -21.92 22.12
CA ASP A 19 16.24 -22.29 21.51
C ASP A 19 16.91 -21.14 20.74
N GLY A 20 16.33 -19.94 20.78
CA GLY A 20 16.92 -18.75 20.19
C GLY A 20 16.04 -17.52 20.31
N ASN A 21 16.42 -16.51 19.56
CA ASN A 21 15.71 -15.24 19.46
C ASN A 21 15.66 -14.70 18.02
N TYR A 22 16.09 -15.50 17.05
CA TYR A 22 15.86 -15.28 15.63
C TYR A 22 15.18 -16.52 15.06
N PHE A 23 14.02 -16.36 14.42
CA PHE A 23 13.21 -17.46 13.91
C PHE A 23 12.78 -17.23 12.46
N ASP A 24 12.91 -18.26 11.63
CA ASP A 24 12.27 -18.29 10.32
C ASP A 24 10.81 -18.71 10.49
N ILE A 25 9.89 -17.88 10.01
CA ILE A 25 8.45 -18.10 10.06
C ILE A 25 8.00 -18.66 8.71
N THR A 26 7.58 -19.92 8.74
CA THR A 26 7.14 -20.67 7.56
C THR A 26 5.62 -20.72 7.45
N GLY A 27 5.11 -21.02 6.25
CA GLY A 27 3.66 -21.12 6.00
C GLY A 27 2.95 -19.76 5.88
N THR A 28 1.62 -19.79 5.78
CA THR A 28 0.81 -18.64 5.36
C THR A 28 -0.34 -18.32 6.32
N THR A 29 -0.36 -18.93 7.50
CA THR A 29 -1.43 -18.74 8.48
C THR A 29 -1.38 -17.31 9.04
N THR A 30 -2.53 -16.64 9.08
CA THR A 30 -2.64 -15.32 9.72
C THR A 30 -2.29 -15.43 11.21
N VAL A 31 -1.43 -14.54 11.68
CA VAL A 31 -0.99 -14.43 13.08
C VAL A 31 -1.74 -13.27 13.72
N THR A 32 -2.35 -13.52 14.87
CA THR A 32 -3.06 -12.49 15.66
C THR A 32 -2.36 -12.20 16.99
N SER A 33 -1.55 -13.14 17.49
CA SER A 33 -0.82 -13.02 18.75
C SER A 33 0.45 -13.87 18.76
N ILE A 34 1.35 -13.59 19.71
CA ILE A 34 2.57 -14.36 19.97
C ILE A 34 2.53 -14.82 21.44
N ALA A 35 2.82 -16.09 21.69
CA ALA A 35 2.83 -16.64 23.05
C ALA A 35 3.92 -15.99 23.92
N THR A 36 3.66 -15.86 25.21
CA THR A 36 4.62 -15.34 26.21
C THR A 36 5.94 -16.09 26.18
N LYS A 37 7.05 -15.35 26.21
CA LYS A 37 8.39 -15.86 26.53
C LYS A 37 8.93 -15.30 27.85
N GLY A 38 8.49 -14.10 28.22
CA GLY A 38 8.90 -13.32 29.36
C GLY A 38 9.04 -11.85 28.99
N VAL A 39 8.43 -10.96 29.77
CA VAL A 39 8.48 -9.51 29.54
C VAL A 39 9.92 -9.01 29.43
N GLY A 40 10.19 -8.22 28.38
CA GLY A 40 11.52 -7.73 28.01
C GLY A 40 12.24 -8.61 26.98
N THR A 41 11.67 -9.76 26.59
CA THR A 41 12.24 -10.60 25.54
C THR A 41 12.12 -9.90 24.19
N VAL A 42 13.23 -9.86 23.45
CA VAL A 42 13.30 -9.34 22.08
C VAL A 42 13.55 -10.50 21.13
N VAL A 43 12.75 -10.59 20.07
CA VAL A 43 12.89 -11.59 19.00
C VAL A 43 12.89 -10.93 17.63
N ASN A 44 13.63 -11.52 16.69
CA ASN A 44 13.57 -11.22 15.27
C ASN A 44 12.87 -12.37 14.54
N LEU A 45 11.89 -12.01 13.72
CA LEU A 45 11.18 -12.94 12.86
C LEU A 45 11.54 -12.62 11.41
N HIS A 46 12.02 -13.61 10.69
CA HIS A 46 12.20 -13.57 9.24
C HIS A 46 11.07 -14.39 8.59
N PHE A 47 10.39 -13.84 7.59
CA PHE A 47 9.22 -14.49 6.98
C PHE A 47 9.60 -15.17 5.67
N ASP A 48 9.28 -16.45 5.53
CA ASP A 48 9.56 -17.23 4.30
C ASP A 48 8.42 -17.15 3.28
N ALA A 49 7.24 -16.69 3.70
CA ALA A 49 6.05 -16.61 2.86
C ALA A 49 5.15 -15.45 3.26
N SER A 50 4.10 -15.23 2.45
CA SER A 50 3.11 -14.19 2.73
C SER A 50 2.06 -14.68 3.71
N LEU A 51 1.94 -13.97 4.83
CA LEU A 51 0.89 -14.09 5.82
C LEU A 51 0.41 -12.71 6.25
N ILE A 52 -0.59 -12.65 7.12
CA ILE A 52 -1.06 -11.40 7.71
C ILE A 52 -0.70 -11.40 9.21
N LEU A 53 0.01 -10.37 9.64
CA LEU A 53 0.09 -9.98 11.05
C LEU A 53 -1.10 -9.06 11.32
N THR A 54 -2.00 -9.48 12.21
CA THR A 54 -3.21 -8.72 12.55
C THR A 54 -2.92 -7.78 13.71
N HIS A 55 -3.11 -6.48 13.49
CA HIS A 55 -2.90 -5.51 14.55
C HIS A 55 -3.97 -5.62 15.64
N HIS A 56 -3.53 -5.61 16.89
CA HIS A 56 -4.37 -5.38 18.06
C HIS A 56 -3.78 -4.24 18.90
N ALA A 57 -4.64 -3.42 19.49
CA ALA A 57 -4.22 -2.20 20.20
C ALA A 57 -3.38 -2.48 21.46
N THR A 58 -3.53 -3.67 22.06
CA THR A 58 -2.84 -4.05 23.30
C THR A 58 -2.03 -5.33 23.21
N ASP A 59 -2.39 -6.25 22.29
CA ASP A 59 -1.81 -7.60 22.19
C ASP A 59 -0.67 -7.58 21.17
N LEU A 60 -0.99 -7.64 19.87
CA LEU A 60 0.00 -7.50 18.79
C LEU A 60 0.03 -6.08 18.21
N ILE A 61 0.86 -5.22 18.78
CA ILE A 61 1.00 -3.82 18.35
C ILE A 61 1.96 -3.73 17.16
N LEU A 62 1.44 -3.28 16.01
CA LEU A 62 2.19 -3.14 14.77
C LEU A 62 2.40 -1.66 14.40
N PRO A 63 3.46 -1.31 13.67
CA PRO A 63 3.67 0.03 13.13
C PRO A 63 2.45 0.53 12.34
N GLY A 64 2.06 1.79 12.55
CA GLY A 64 0.96 2.43 11.84
C GLY A 64 -0.45 1.97 12.25
N ALA A 65 -0.58 1.16 13.33
CA ALA A 65 -1.86 0.66 13.84
C ALA A 65 -2.70 -0.06 12.75
N ALA A 66 -2.03 -0.78 11.85
CA ALA A 66 -2.63 -1.47 10.73
C ALA A 66 -2.06 -2.89 10.59
N ASN A 67 -2.84 -3.77 9.97
CA ASN A 67 -2.38 -5.11 9.61
C ASN A 67 -1.20 -5.01 8.65
N ILE A 68 -0.23 -5.91 8.81
CA ILE A 68 0.90 -6.02 7.89
C ILE A 68 0.76 -7.33 7.12
N THR A 69 0.70 -7.23 5.79
CA THR A 69 0.83 -8.41 4.91
C THR A 69 2.31 -8.63 4.63
N THR A 70 2.87 -9.71 5.18
CA THR A 70 4.28 -10.07 4.98
C THR A 70 4.52 -10.60 3.57
N ALA A 71 5.77 -10.70 3.20
CA ALA A 71 6.25 -11.44 2.04
C ALA A 71 7.52 -12.20 2.42
N ALA A 72 7.92 -13.12 1.55
CA ALA A 72 9.20 -13.81 1.70
C ALA A 72 10.36 -12.80 1.76
N GLY A 73 11.22 -12.92 2.77
CA GLY A 73 12.37 -12.04 3.00
C GLY A 73 12.08 -10.79 3.82
N ASP A 74 10.85 -10.59 4.31
CA ASP A 74 10.58 -9.52 5.28
C ASP A 74 11.15 -9.89 6.66
N GLU A 75 11.59 -8.89 7.43
CA GLU A 75 12.03 -9.05 8.81
C GLU A 75 11.27 -8.12 9.78
N ALA A 76 10.96 -8.63 10.96
CA ALA A 76 10.31 -7.87 12.03
C ALA A 76 10.97 -8.13 13.39
N GLU A 77 11.26 -7.07 14.12
CA GLU A 77 11.70 -7.12 15.51
C GLU A 77 10.50 -6.89 16.42
N PHE A 78 10.35 -7.75 17.43
CA PHE A 78 9.31 -7.66 18.44
C PHE A 78 9.90 -7.67 19.86
N VAL A 79 9.25 -6.93 20.76
CA VAL A 79 9.49 -6.98 22.20
C VAL A 79 8.21 -7.35 22.95
N GLU A 80 8.29 -8.30 23.88
CA GLU A 80 7.20 -8.57 24.82
C GLU A 80 7.20 -7.48 25.90
N TYR A 81 6.26 -6.53 25.81
CA TYR A 81 6.24 -5.37 26.70
C TYR A 81 5.33 -5.57 27.93
N ALA A 82 4.37 -6.49 27.84
CA ALA A 82 3.57 -7.02 28.93
C ALA A 82 3.30 -8.51 28.64
N THR A 83 2.89 -9.28 29.65
CA THR A 83 2.76 -10.74 29.51
C THR A 83 1.79 -11.11 28.38
N GLY A 84 2.32 -11.66 27.30
CA GLY A 84 1.58 -12.08 26.12
C GLY A 84 1.34 -10.96 25.11
N ASP A 85 1.73 -9.73 25.45
CA ASP A 85 1.54 -8.53 24.65
C ASP A 85 2.87 -8.12 23.99
N TRP A 86 2.87 -8.07 22.67
CA TRP A 86 4.05 -7.85 21.85
C TRP A 86 3.95 -6.56 21.04
N ARG A 87 5.06 -5.82 20.99
CA ARG A 87 5.19 -4.63 20.15
C ARG A 87 6.25 -4.86 19.09
N CYS A 88 5.89 -4.67 17.83
CA CYS A 88 6.85 -4.59 16.75
C CYS A 88 7.55 -3.23 16.79
N THR A 89 8.85 -3.25 17.07
CA THR A 89 9.71 -2.06 17.21
C THR A 89 10.37 -1.68 15.90
N ASN A 90 10.60 -2.65 15.01
CA ASN A 90 11.14 -2.43 13.69
C ASN A 90 10.54 -3.42 12.68
N TYR A 91 10.28 -2.95 11.46
CA TYR A 91 9.86 -3.79 10.35
C TYR A 91 10.64 -3.39 9.10
N THR A 92 11.34 -4.34 8.50
CA THR A 92 12.13 -4.16 7.30
C THR A 92 11.53 -5.01 6.19
N PHE A 93 11.15 -4.36 5.09
CA PHE A 93 10.65 -5.06 3.92
C PHE A 93 11.80 -5.74 3.17
N ALA A 94 11.51 -6.87 2.53
CA ALA A 94 12.42 -7.51 1.59
C ALA A 94 12.92 -6.51 0.53
N ALA A 95 14.17 -6.65 0.10
CA ALA A 95 14.76 -5.74 -0.88
C ALA A 95 13.88 -5.60 -2.14
N GLY A 96 13.61 -4.36 -2.55
CA GLY A 96 12.73 -4.05 -3.69
C GLY A 96 11.24 -3.93 -3.34
N ARG A 97 10.83 -4.26 -2.11
CA ARG A 97 9.49 -3.99 -1.59
C ARG A 97 9.53 -2.69 -0.78
N THR A 98 8.85 -1.65 -1.29
CA THR A 98 8.57 -0.48 -0.46
C THR A 98 7.34 -0.75 0.39
N PRO A 99 7.21 -0.15 1.60
CA PRO A 99 5.92 -0.06 2.26
C PRO A 99 4.97 0.59 1.28
N ARG A 100 4.16 -0.19 0.58
CA ARG A 100 3.17 0.35 -0.34
C ARG A 100 2.16 1.04 0.56
N PRO A 101 2.07 2.39 0.58
CA PRO A 101 0.88 2.98 1.15
C PRO A 101 -0.27 2.34 0.39
N THR A 102 -1.15 1.63 1.09
CA THR A 102 -2.40 1.15 0.50
C THR A 102 -3.11 2.39 0.01
N ALA A 103 -2.92 2.72 -1.27
CA ALA A 103 -3.59 3.82 -1.89
C ALA A 103 -5.08 3.46 -1.81
N THR A 104 -5.82 4.14 -0.95
CA THR A 104 -7.29 4.13 -0.92
C THR A 104 -7.87 4.88 -2.13
N SER A 105 -7.16 4.85 -3.26
CA SER A 105 -7.61 5.34 -4.54
C SER A 105 -7.20 4.33 -5.61
N SER A 106 -8.17 3.51 -6.03
CA SER A 106 -8.09 2.64 -7.22
C SER A 106 -8.11 3.47 -8.52
N ALA A 107 -7.39 4.59 -8.57
CA ALA A 107 -7.51 5.59 -9.65
C ALA A 107 -6.17 6.17 -10.12
N ILE A 108 -5.07 5.44 -9.97
CA ILE A 108 -3.93 5.64 -10.89
C ILE A 108 -3.93 4.49 -11.90
N GLY A 109 -4.98 4.51 -12.73
CA GLY A 109 -5.06 3.67 -13.91
C GLY A 109 -3.92 3.99 -14.86
N GLU A 110 -3.40 2.94 -15.47
CA GLU A 110 -2.44 2.92 -16.56
C GLU A 110 -2.64 4.04 -17.58
N TRP A 111 -1.56 4.43 -18.28
CA TRP A 111 -1.63 5.25 -19.49
C TRP A 111 -2.64 4.64 -20.47
N ARG A 112 -3.86 5.17 -20.50
CA ARG A 112 -4.84 4.85 -21.53
C ARG A 112 -4.76 5.94 -22.57
N ALA A 113 -3.98 5.70 -23.62
CA ALA A 113 -4.04 6.49 -24.83
C ALA A 113 -5.50 6.47 -25.34
N LEU A 114 -6.22 7.57 -25.16
CA LEU A 114 -7.60 7.68 -25.60
C LEU A 114 -7.61 8.17 -27.04
N GLN A 115 -7.77 7.24 -27.98
CA GLN A 115 -8.10 7.60 -29.36
C GLN A 115 -9.54 8.12 -29.37
N ALA A 116 -9.71 9.41 -29.63
CA ALA A 116 -11.01 10.03 -29.71
C ALA A 116 -11.82 9.45 -30.89
N ALA A 117 -12.79 8.60 -30.58
CA ALA A 117 -14.08 8.66 -31.24
C ALA A 117 -14.94 9.67 -30.46
N ALA A 118 -15.75 10.46 -31.16
CA ALA A 118 -16.60 11.47 -30.53
C ALA A 118 -17.42 10.87 -29.37
N GLY A 119 -17.45 11.53 -28.21
CA GLY A 119 -18.35 11.17 -27.09
C GLY A 119 -17.71 10.54 -25.85
N VAL A 120 -16.42 10.75 -25.55
CA VAL A 120 -15.85 10.27 -24.28
C VAL A 120 -16.23 11.21 -23.13
N ALA A 121 -17.07 10.73 -22.23
CA ALA A 121 -17.33 11.37 -20.94
C ALA A 121 -16.39 10.80 -19.87
N ALA A 122 -15.55 11.64 -19.27
CA ALA A 122 -14.86 11.29 -18.04
C ALA A 122 -15.81 11.55 -16.86
N VAL A 123 -16.24 10.49 -16.18
CA VAL A 123 -17.12 10.58 -15.01
C VAL A 123 -16.27 10.68 -13.74
N LEU A 124 -16.38 11.78 -13.01
CA LEU A 124 -15.73 11.91 -11.71
C LEU A 124 -16.45 11.04 -10.66
N PRO A 125 -15.74 10.48 -9.67
CA PRO A 125 -16.36 9.82 -8.53
C PRO A 125 -17.36 10.75 -7.84
N THR A 126 -18.47 10.21 -7.35
CA THR A 126 -19.54 10.98 -6.70
C THR A 126 -19.14 11.61 -5.36
N GLY A 127 -17.89 11.41 -4.91
CA GLY A 127 -17.33 12.02 -3.70
C GLY A 127 -16.06 12.82 -4.01
N GLY A 128 -16.07 14.10 -3.61
CA GLY A 128 -14.96 15.05 -3.80
C GLY A 128 -15.45 16.40 -4.33
N THR A 129 -14.94 17.50 -3.78
CA THR A 129 -15.42 18.86 -4.07
C THR A 129 -14.83 19.44 -5.38
N TRP A 130 -13.64 19.00 -5.80
CA TRP A 130 -12.99 19.43 -7.03
C TRP A 130 -11.88 18.43 -7.43
N ALA A 131 -11.62 18.35 -8.73
CA ALA A 131 -10.46 17.66 -9.30
C ALA A 131 -9.85 18.54 -10.39
N TYR A 132 -8.53 18.74 -10.33
CA TYR A 132 -7.78 19.35 -11.42
C TYR A 132 -7.07 18.23 -12.19
N PHE A 133 -7.32 18.17 -13.50
CA PHE A 133 -6.56 17.32 -14.42
C PHE A 133 -5.93 18.21 -15.48
N MET A 134 -4.71 17.88 -15.89
CA MET A 134 -4.07 18.52 -17.04
C MET A 134 -4.31 17.65 -18.27
N LEU A 135 -4.91 18.26 -19.28
CA LEU A 135 -5.23 17.63 -20.55
C LEU A 135 -4.22 18.09 -21.61
N ILE A 136 -3.30 17.23 -22.07
CA ILE A 136 -2.42 17.57 -23.19
C ILE A 136 -3.18 17.27 -24.48
N VAL A 137 -3.44 18.32 -25.26
CA VAL A 137 -4.06 18.21 -26.59
C VAL A 137 -2.96 17.97 -27.62
N ASN A 138 -2.84 16.75 -28.10
CA ASN A 138 -2.03 16.44 -29.27
C ASN A 138 -2.88 16.67 -30.53
N ASN A 139 -2.69 17.82 -31.18
CA ASN A 139 -3.28 18.11 -32.49
C ASN A 139 -2.31 17.66 -33.59
N ALA A 140 -2.82 17.11 -34.69
CA ALA A 140 -2.02 16.48 -35.75
C ALA A 140 -1.03 17.44 -36.47
N SER A 141 -1.14 18.75 -36.24
CA SER A 141 -0.36 19.79 -36.92
C SER A 141 0.82 20.37 -36.13
N GLY A 142 1.19 19.81 -34.97
CA GLY A 142 2.49 20.10 -34.32
C GLY A 142 2.71 21.54 -33.80
N ALA A 143 1.72 22.43 -33.86
CA ALA A 143 1.82 23.78 -33.29
C ALA A 143 1.05 23.87 -31.97
N LEU A 144 1.77 23.98 -30.86
CA LEU A 144 1.21 24.24 -29.54
C LEU A 144 0.95 25.75 -29.38
N ASN A 145 -0.25 26.23 -29.71
CA ASN A 145 -0.55 27.67 -29.57
C ASN A 145 -1.22 28.07 -28.23
N SER A 146 -1.37 27.14 -27.28
CA SER A 146 -1.51 27.35 -25.81
C SER A 146 -1.79 26.00 -25.12
N PRO A 147 -0.83 25.36 -24.42
CA PRO A 147 -0.95 23.96 -24.04
C PRO A 147 -1.72 23.69 -22.73
N ILE A 148 -2.38 24.69 -22.14
CA ILE A 148 -3.04 24.55 -20.84
C ILE A 148 -4.47 25.07 -20.92
N VAL A 149 -5.43 24.16 -21.06
CA VAL A 149 -6.84 24.44 -20.75
C VAL A 149 -7.10 23.83 -19.38
N SER A 150 -7.22 24.66 -18.34
CA SER A 150 -7.74 24.22 -17.06
C SER A 150 -9.24 24.00 -17.18
N VAL A 151 -9.68 22.74 -17.09
CA VAL A 151 -11.11 22.39 -17.11
C VAL A 151 -11.55 22.14 -15.68
N GLY A 152 -12.37 23.03 -15.12
CA GLY A 152 -13.07 22.76 -13.86
C GLY A 152 -14.36 21.99 -14.15
N VAL A 153 -14.54 20.83 -13.52
CA VAL A 153 -15.80 20.06 -13.58
C VAL A 153 -16.38 19.97 -12.18
N ALA A 154 -17.63 20.39 -12.00
CA ALA A 154 -18.35 20.26 -10.73
C ALA A 154 -18.70 18.79 -10.43
N ALA A 155 -18.83 18.45 -9.15
CA ALA A 155 -19.28 17.11 -8.72
C ALA A 155 -20.61 16.76 -9.40
N GLY A 156 -20.65 15.64 -10.13
CA GLY A 156 -21.84 15.18 -10.86
C GLY A 156 -22.07 15.81 -12.25
N GLY A 157 -21.16 16.63 -12.78
CA GLY A 157 -21.25 17.20 -14.13
C GLY A 157 -20.93 16.18 -15.26
N THR A 158 -21.60 16.30 -16.42
CA THR A 158 -21.55 15.31 -17.51
C THR A 158 -21.04 15.80 -18.88
N SER A 159 -20.42 16.98 -19.03
CA SER A 159 -19.94 17.39 -20.36
C SER A 159 -18.61 18.16 -20.37
N ILE A 160 -17.61 17.58 -21.06
CA ILE A 160 -16.45 18.28 -21.61
C ILE A 160 -16.81 18.61 -23.07
N LEU A 161 -17.18 19.86 -23.37
CA LEU A 161 -17.47 20.27 -24.74
C LEU A 161 -16.15 20.67 -25.42
N ALA A 162 -15.51 19.74 -26.15
CA ALA A 162 -14.37 20.09 -26.99
C ALA A 162 -14.87 20.77 -28.27
N ALA A 163 -14.60 22.07 -28.41
CA ALA A 163 -14.78 22.76 -29.67
C ALA A 163 -13.73 22.26 -30.69
N ASN A 164 -14.25 21.69 -31.78
CA ASN A 164 -13.57 21.31 -33.02
C ASN A 164 -12.77 19.99 -33.03
N GLY A 165 -13.03 19.18 -34.06
CA GLY A 165 -12.59 17.80 -34.17
C GLY A 165 -11.06 17.62 -34.26
N SER A 166 -10.59 16.47 -33.76
CA SER A 166 -9.25 15.89 -33.93
C SER A 166 -8.20 16.14 -32.82
N ALA A 167 -8.57 16.06 -31.54
CA ALA A 167 -7.59 16.03 -30.43
C ALA A 167 -7.39 14.60 -29.88
N ARG A 168 -6.12 14.16 -29.73
CA ARG A 168 -5.73 13.02 -28.88
C ARG A 168 -5.28 13.55 -27.51
N TYR A 169 -5.59 12.82 -26.44
CA TYR A 169 -5.41 13.28 -25.07
C TYR A 169 -4.50 12.36 -24.26
N ASP A 170 -3.43 12.92 -23.68
CA ASP A 170 -2.53 12.27 -22.72
C ASP A 170 -2.42 13.17 -21.46
N GLY A 171 -2.44 12.63 -20.25
CA GLY A 171 -2.54 13.43 -19.01
C GLY A 171 -1.59 13.00 -17.89
N PHE A 172 -1.09 13.98 -17.13
CA PHE A 172 -0.33 13.82 -15.88
C PHE A 172 -1.14 14.49 -14.75
N CYS A 173 -1.28 13.83 -13.59
CA CYS A 173 -2.05 14.33 -12.46
C CYS A 173 -1.12 14.75 -11.31
N TRP A 174 -1.29 15.98 -10.80
CA TRP A 174 -0.72 16.44 -9.53
C TRP A 174 -1.86 16.82 -8.58
N ARG A 175 -1.76 16.44 -7.29
CA ARG A 175 -2.57 16.99 -6.20
C ARG A 175 -1.72 18.00 -5.42
N VAL A 176 -2.13 19.26 -5.36
CA VAL A 176 -1.83 20.10 -4.18
C VAL A 176 -2.97 19.83 -3.19
N ALA A 177 -2.63 19.72 -1.91
CA ALA A 177 -3.52 19.41 -0.79
C ALA A 177 -4.86 20.14 -0.80
#